data_AF-A0A928EHM3-F1
#
_entry.id   AF-A0A928EHM3-F1
#
_cell.length_a   1.000
_cell.length_b   1.000
_cell.length_c   1.000
_cell.angle_alpha   90.00
_cell.angle_beta   90.00
_cell.angle_gamma   90.00
#
_symmetry.space_group_name_H-M   'P 1'
#
loop_
_entity.id
_entity.type
_entity.pdbx_description
1 polymer ?
#
loop_
_entity_poly.entity_id
_entity_poly.type
_entity_poly.pdbx_seq_one_letter_code
_entity_poly.pdbx_strand_id
1 'polypeptide(L)'
;MLNEFVYCPRLFHLEWVQQQFATSDDVEEGLYLHRVVDRETGDPPDKSEAWNGRVARSVSLSSPRLGLAARLDVVEDGGDGTVVPVDYKKGHPDKDGGPWPGDRAQSLVQALLLREEGYAVERAEIWYAETRQRVQITVDDAALQETTDTVARAWQVASAPEAPPPLRDSPKCVGCSLVGICLPDELEALKTPPRQRRPLKRLMAPVLEGRPVYVTLQGATVGVRSDRLEVRSSGELQASYRLIDVSQVCVFGNVTVSAQAVRTLLSRDIPVLWFSYGGWFSGIAEGLPGKNVDLRIAQFRAPEQQQLEIARRMISGKIRNSRTLLRRNARGEMPRVGEQLKQLAIQAMQAESSQQLLGIEGTAARLYFGSFPAMVGKNSRVDVSDFQENGRTRRPPRDPLNALLSFCYTLLVKDLTVTLMGIGFDPYYGMFHKPRFGRPALALDLAEEFRSLVAESVVLQVLNNGEVGPHDFQSRAGGCMLEASGRKAVLRAYERRLDQEITHPQFGYKASYRRVMDIQARVLGAVMLGELDGYTAMVTR
;
A
#
# COMPACT_ATOMS: atom_id res chain seq x y z
N MET A 1 -20.13 9.14 -2.23
CA MET A 1 -19.11 9.88 -3.01
C MET A 1 -19.22 11.39 -2.86
N LEU A 2 -20.41 12.04 -2.91
CA LEU A 2 -20.48 13.49 -2.65
C LEU A 2 -20.18 13.86 -1.18
N ASN A 3 -20.56 12.99 -0.24
CA ASN A 3 -20.19 13.09 1.18
C ASN A 3 -18.67 13.13 1.37
N GLU A 4 -17.89 12.32 0.64
CA GLU A 4 -16.42 12.35 0.71
C GLU A 4 -15.84 13.62 0.06
N PHE A 5 -16.49 14.18 -0.97
CA PHE A 5 -16.08 15.47 -1.55
C PHE A 5 -16.24 16.61 -0.54
N VAL A 6 -17.39 16.66 0.15
CA VAL A 6 -17.66 17.64 1.22
C VAL A 6 -16.72 17.45 2.41
N TYR A 7 -16.34 16.21 2.70
CA TYR A 7 -15.32 15.91 3.70
C TYR A 7 -13.97 16.49 3.29
N CYS A 8 -13.46 16.09 2.12
CA CYS A 8 -12.20 16.54 1.55
C CYS A 8 -12.18 16.32 0.03
N PRO A 9 -11.98 17.37 -0.79
CA PRO A 9 -11.90 17.22 -2.26
C PRO A 9 -10.83 16.23 -2.72
N ARG A 10 -9.71 16.13 -2.00
CA ARG A 10 -8.66 15.16 -2.29
C ARG A 10 -9.10 13.72 -1.96
N LEU A 11 -9.80 13.49 -0.85
CA LEU A 11 -10.35 12.18 -0.50
C LEU A 11 -11.25 11.68 -1.64
N PHE A 12 -12.20 12.52 -2.06
CA PHE A 12 -13.06 12.24 -3.20
C PHE A 12 -12.27 11.92 -4.47
N HIS A 13 -11.24 12.71 -4.81
CA HIS A 13 -10.44 12.43 -6.00
C HIS A 13 -9.73 11.06 -5.92
N LEU A 14 -9.13 10.72 -4.78
CA LEU A 14 -8.44 9.44 -4.59
C LEU A 14 -9.40 8.25 -4.70
N GLU A 15 -10.59 8.33 -4.11
CA GLU A 15 -11.58 7.24 -4.13
C GLU A 15 -12.35 7.16 -5.46
N TRP A 16 -12.81 8.30 -5.97
CA TRP A 16 -13.64 8.32 -7.18
C TRP A 16 -12.81 8.15 -8.44
N VAL A 17 -11.79 8.99 -8.63
CA VAL A 17 -10.99 9.03 -9.86
C VAL A 17 -9.94 7.93 -9.86
N GLN A 18 -9.15 7.84 -8.79
CA GLN A 18 -8.04 6.89 -8.71
C GLN A 18 -8.44 5.52 -8.17
N GLN A 19 -9.66 5.39 -7.63
CA GLN A 19 -10.22 4.14 -7.07
C GLN A 19 -9.31 3.52 -6.01
N GLN A 20 -8.72 4.39 -5.20
CA GLN A 20 -7.95 4.01 -4.04
C GLN A 20 -8.89 3.92 -2.84
N PHE A 21 -8.94 2.74 -2.23
CA PHE A 21 -9.72 2.49 -1.04
C PHE A 21 -8.79 1.91 0.03
N ALA A 22 -9.05 2.27 1.27
CA ALA A 22 -8.49 1.60 2.43
C ALA A 22 -9.68 1.20 3.31
N THR A 23 -9.71 -0.05 3.74
CA THR A 23 -10.70 -0.53 4.69
C THR A 23 -10.44 0.15 6.04
N SER A 24 -11.45 0.83 6.57
CA SER A 24 -11.52 1.22 7.99
C SER A 24 -12.55 0.36 8.70
N ASP A 25 -12.43 0.22 10.03
CA ASP A 25 -13.40 -0.50 10.86
C ASP A 25 -14.85 -0.01 10.60
N ASP A 26 -15.01 1.29 10.32
CA ASP A 26 -16.30 1.93 10.01
C ASP A 26 -16.94 1.42 8.69
N VAL A 27 -16.12 1.10 7.68
CA VAL A 27 -16.57 0.62 6.36
C VAL A 27 -17.03 -0.85 6.45
N GLU A 28 -16.30 -1.69 7.18
CA GLU A 28 -16.63 -3.12 7.30
C GLU A 28 -17.91 -3.36 8.09
N GLU A 29 -18.11 -2.64 9.19
CA GLU A 29 -19.36 -2.78 9.92
C GLU A 29 -20.53 -2.12 9.18
N GLY A 30 -20.30 -1.10 8.31
CA GLY A 30 -21.31 -0.51 7.43
C GLY A 30 -22.01 -1.56 6.57
N LEU A 31 -21.20 -2.44 5.98
CA LEU A 31 -21.67 -3.60 5.20
C LEU A 31 -22.46 -4.62 6.03
N TYR A 32 -22.32 -4.65 7.35
CA TYR A 32 -23.12 -5.51 8.23
C TYR A 32 -24.50 -4.93 8.54
N LEU A 33 -24.60 -3.61 8.75
CA LEU A 33 -25.88 -2.93 8.99
C LEU A 33 -26.73 -2.81 7.71
N HIS A 34 -26.11 -2.55 6.55
CA HIS A 34 -26.81 -2.61 5.27
C HIS A 34 -27.41 -4.00 5.02
N ARG A 35 -26.73 -5.10 5.39
CA ARG A 35 -27.28 -6.46 5.28
C ARG A 35 -28.59 -6.70 6.06
N VAL A 36 -28.89 -5.89 7.08
CA VAL A 36 -30.15 -5.94 7.83
C VAL A 36 -31.26 -5.16 7.11
N VAL A 37 -30.89 -4.10 6.37
CA VAL A 37 -31.80 -3.20 5.63
C VAL A 37 -32.01 -3.66 4.18
N ASP A 38 -31.06 -4.38 3.58
CA ASP A 38 -31.00 -4.83 2.17
C ASP A 38 -31.94 -5.99 1.81
N ARG A 39 -33.01 -6.25 2.58
CA ARG A 39 -34.12 -7.05 2.06
C ARG A 39 -34.93 -6.18 1.10
N GLU A 40 -34.54 -6.21 -0.18
CA GLU A 40 -35.27 -5.59 -1.29
C GLU A 40 -36.77 -5.93 -1.18
N THR A 41 -37.57 -4.90 -0.87
CA THR A 41 -39.03 -5.00 -0.78
C THR A 41 -39.64 -3.72 -1.34
N GLY A 42 -40.38 -3.86 -2.43
CA GLY A 42 -41.17 -2.80 -3.06
C GLY A 42 -40.50 -2.16 -4.28
N ASP A 43 -41.24 -2.08 -5.39
CA ASP A 43 -40.95 -1.12 -6.45
C ASP A 43 -41.21 0.31 -5.93
N PRO A 44 -40.51 1.35 -6.42
CA PRO A 44 -40.94 2.72 -6.19
C PRO A 44 -42.40 2.86 -6.68
N PRO A 45 -43.35 3.23 -5.81
CA PRO A 45 -44.77 3.19 -6.15
C PRO A 45 -45.11 4.22 -7.24
N ASP A 46 -46.15 3.92 -8.03
CA ASP A 46 -46.62 4.73 -9.14
C ASP A 46 -46.96 6.17 -8.69
N LYS A 47 -46.55 7.17 -9.49
CA LYS A 47 -46.68 8.62 -9.22
C LYS A 47 -48.13 9.08 -9.02
N SER A 48 -49.10 8.22 -9.37
CA SER A 48 -50.53 8.47 -9.35
C SER A 48 -51.25 7.94 -8.09
N GLU A 49 -50.57 7.20 -7.20
CA GLU A 49 -51.18 6.64 -6.00
C GLU A 49 -50.84 7.43 -4.73
N ALA A 50 -51.85 7.70 -3.88
CA ALA A 50 -51.63 8.28 -2.56
C ALA A 50 -50.78 7.33 -1.70
N TRP A 51 -49.69 7.86 -1.12
CA TRP A 51 -48.72 7.06 -0.38
C TRP A 51 -49.30 6.43 0.89
N ASN A 52 -50.36 6.99 1.51
CA ASN A 52 -51.17 6.37 2.58
C ASN A 52 -50.35 5.57 3.64
N GLY A 53 -49.20 6.09 4.08
CA GLY A 53 -48.31 5.43 5.05
C GLY A 53 -47.43 4.30 4.49
N ARG A 54 -47.27 4.21 3.16
CA ARG A 54 -46.34 3.28 2.50
C ARG A 54 -44.89 3.71 2.73
N VAL A 55 -44.02 2.71 2.79
CA VAL A 55 -42.58 2.85 2.98
C VAL A 55 -41.89 2.08 1.87
N ALA A 56 -41.08 2.77 1.05
CA ALA A 56 -40.22 2.12 0.05
C ALA A 56 -38.82 1.97 0.64
N ARG A 57 -38.16 0.83 0.42
CA ARG A 57 -36.80 0.57 0.91
C ARG A 57 -35.85 0.29 -0.25
N SER A 58 -34.60 0.72 -0.14
CA SER A 58 -33.55 0.50 -1.17
C SER A 58 -33.93 1.01 -2.56
N VAL A 59 -34.49 2.23 -2.65
CA VAL A 59 -34.90 2.83 -3.93
C VAL A 59 -33.66 3.35 -4.67
N SER A 60 -33.46 2.93 -5.92
CA SER A 60 -32.35 3.44 -6.75
C SER A 60 -32.85 4.50 -7.72
N LEU A 61 -32.27 5.69 -7.65
CA LEU A 61 -32.58 6.82 -8.53
C LEU A 61 -31.31 7.29 -9.26
N SER A 62 -31.48 7.81 -10.47
CA SER A 62 -30.37 8.36 -11.25
C SER A 62 -30.81 9.55 -12.10
N SER A 63 -29.92 10.52 -12.23
CA SER A 63 -30.10 11.70 -13.07
C SER A 63 -28.95 11.80 -14.06
N PRO A 64 -29.17 11.51 -15.35
CA PRO A 64 -28.17 11.75 -16.39
C PRO A 64 -27.78 13.23 -16.52
N ARG A 65 -28.72 14.15 -16.26
CA ARG A 65 -28.49 15.60 -16.34
C ARG A 65 -27.54 16.08 -15.25
N LEU A 66 -27.67 15.56 -14.02
CA LEU A 66 -26.79 15.90 -12.90
C LEU A 66 -25.56 14.99 -12.81
N GLY A 67 -25.54 13.89 -13.57
CA GLY A 67 -24.52 12.85 -13.50
C GLY A 67 -24.59 12.02 -12.20
N LEU A 68 -25.71 12.04 -11.49
CA LEU A 68 -25.83 11.42 -10.16
C LEU A 68 -26.57 10.10 -10.22
N ALA A 69 -26.17 9.18 -9.34
CA ALA A 69 -26.96 8.01 -8.99
C ALA A 69 -26.88 7.81 -7.47
N ALA A 70 -27.99 7.43 -6.86
CA ALA A 70 -28.07 7.16 -5.43
C ALA A 70 -29.01 5.98 -5.16
N ARG A 71 -28.67 5.22 -4.11
CA ARG A 71 -29.56 4.26 -3.47
C ARG A 71 -30.02 4.88 -2.17
N LEU A 72 -31.33 5.03 -2.02
CA LEU A 72 -31.99 5.57 -0.84
C LEU A 72 -32.35 4.40 0.08
N ASP A 73 -31.97 4.48 1.35
CA ASP A 73 -32.27 3.41 2.32
C ASP A 73 -33.78 3.25 2.49
N VAL A 74 -34.47 4.36 2.75
CA VAL A 74 -35.91 4.40 2.98
C VAL A 74 -36.51 5.70 2.41
N VAL A 75 -37.69 5.61 1.82
CA VAL A 75 -38.55 6.75 1.48
C VAL A 75 -39.89 6.56 2.19
N GLU A 76 -40.29 7.55 2.98
CA GLU A 76 -41.52 7.54 3.77
C GLU A 76 -42.54 8.55 3.22
N ASP A 77 -43.83 8.28 3.45
CA ASP A 77 -44.92 9.24 3.22
C ASP A 77 -44.82 10.41 4.21
N GLY A 78 -44.79 11.64 3.70
CA GLY A 78 -44.80 12.86 4.52
C GLY A 78 -46.16 13.15 5.16
N GLY A 79 -47.23 12.52 4.68
CA GLY A 79 -48.60 12.67 5.19
C GLY A 79 -49.37 13.88 4.64
N ASP A 80 -48.72 14.71 3.83
CA ASP A 80 -49.23 15.94 3.21
C ASP A 80 -49.11 15.91 1.67
N GLY A 81 -48.85 14.73 1.10
CA GLY A 81 -48.55 14.56 -0.32
C GLY A 81 -47.07 14.75 -0.66
N THR A 82 -46.22 15.04 0.32
CA THR A 82 -44.76 15.00 0.16
C THR A 82 -44.20 13.62 0.47
N VAL A 83 -42.96 13.37 0.02
CA VAL A 83 -42.18 12.19 0.41
C VAL A 83 -40.93 12.63 1.16
N VAL A 84 -40.48 11.80 2.09
CA VAL A 84 -39.32 12.08 2.94
C VAL A 84 -38.27 10.98 2.75
N PRO A 85 -37.09 11.29 2.15
CA PRO A 85 -35.97 10.36 2.17
C PRO A 85 -35.40 10.26 3.59
N VAL A 86 -35.18 9.04 4.07
CA VAL A 86 -34.60 8.74 5.38
C VAL A 86 -33.31 7.94 5.20
N ASP A 87 -32.19 8.55 5.56
CA ASP A 87 -30.84 7.99 5.45
C ASP A 87 -30.40 7.41 6.81
N TYR A 88 -29.95 6.15 6.85
CA TYR A 88 -29.55 5.50 8.09
C TYR A 88 -28.04 5.60 8.30
N LYS A 89 -27.64 6.19 9.41
CA LYS A 89 -26.23 6.40 9.78
C LYS A 89 -25.90 5.73 11.10
N LYS A 90 -24.69 5.21 11.21
CA LYS A 90 -24.23 4.54 12.42
C LYS A 90 -23.99 5.48 13.58
N GLY A 91 -23.29 6.58 13.29
CA GLY A 91 -22.71 7.45 14.29
C GLY A 91 -23.75 8.29 15.03
N HIS A 92 -23.28 9.42 15.54
CA HIS A 92 -24.08 10.42 16.22
C HIS A 92 -24.19 11.71 15.39
N PRO A 93 -25.18 12.58 15.65
CA PRO A 93 -25.22 13.93 15.09
C PRO A 93 -23.96 14.74 15.45
N ASP A 94 -23.69 15.81 14.70
CA ASP A 94 -22.60 16.74 15.04
C ASP A 94 -22.85 17.39 16.41
N LYS A 95 -21.83 18.07 16.95
CA LYS A 95 -21.82 18.66 18.31
C LYS A 95 -22.98 19.60 18.58
N ASP A 96 -23.52 20.23 17.54
CA ASP A 96 -24.64 21.16 17.61
C ASP A 96 -26.01 20.45 17.50
N GLY A 97 -26.03 19.12 17.46
CA GLY A 97 -27.24 18.30 17.27
C GLY A 97 -27.74 18.22 15.82
N GLY A 98 -27.09 18.95 14.91
CA GLY A 98 -27.35 18.91 13.47
C GLY A 98 -26.63 17.76 12.75
N PRO A 99 -26.88 17.57 11.45
CA PRO A 99 -26.25 16.51 10.68
C PRO A 99 -24.80 16.87 10.34
N TRP A 100 -23.92 15.87 10.22
CA TRP A 100 -22.59 16.11 9.66
C TRP A 100 -22.69 16.69 8.25
N PRO A 101 -21.79 17.59 7.82
CA PRO A 101 -21.87 18.21 6.51
C PRO A 101 -21.94 17.22 5.35
N GLY A 102 -21.22 16.09 5.44
CA GLY A 102 -21.24 15.02 4.44
C GLY A 102 -22.58 14.28 4.41
N ASP A 103 -23.16 13.98 5.58
CA ASP A 103 -24.47 13.32 5.68
C ASP A 103 -25.57 14.25 5.15
N ARG A 104 -25.53 15.55 5.50
CA ARG A 104 -26.47 16.55 4.95
C ARG A 104 -26.41 16.59 3.42
N ALA A 105 -25.21 16.62 2.84
CA ALA A 105 -25.04 16.62 1.40
C ALA A 105 -25.59 15.35 0.74
N GLN A 106 -25.41 14.18 1.36
CA GLN A 106 -25.98 12.92 0.88
C GLN A 106 -27.51 12.95 0.90
N SER A 107 -28.13 13.36 2.00
CA SER A 107 -29.60 13.43 2.10
C SER A 107 -30.19 14.46 1.14
N LEU A 108 -29.52 15.61 0.92
CA LEU A 108 -29.97 16.61 -0.05
C LEU A 108 -29.85 16.11 -1.50
N VAL A 109 -28.86 15.28 -1.83
CA VAL A 109 -28.80 14.61 -3.15
C VAL A 109 -29.97 13.66 -3.34
N GLN A 110 -30.32 12.87 -2.32
CA GLN A 110 -31.49 11.98 -2.37
C GLN A 110 -32.79 12.77 -2.60
N ALA A 111 -32.96 13.88 -1.87
CA ALA A 111 -34.10 14.79 -2.04
C ALA A 111 -34.13 15.44 -3.44
N LEU A 112 -32.98 15.85 -3.97
CA LEU A 112 -32.85 16.43 -5.31
C LEU A 112 -33.26 15.43 -6.40
N LEU A 113 -32.83 14.17 -6.28
CA LEU A 113 -33.21 13.10 -7.22
C LEU A 113 -34.70 12.77 -7.16
N LEU A 114 -35.29 12.73 -5.95
CA LEU A 114 -36.74 12.56 -5.80
C LEU A 114 -37.53 13.72 -6.45
N ARG A 115 -37.08 14.97 -6.26
CA ARG A 115 -37.70 16.12 -6.94
C ARG A 115 -37.57 16.05 -8.46
N GLU A 116 -36.44 15.58 -8.99
CA GLU A 116 -36.26 15.39 -10.44
C GLU A 116 -37.17 14.30 -11.01
N GLU A 117 -37.51 13.27 -10.22
CA GLU A 117 -38.53 12.27 -10.55
C GLU A 117 -39.98 12.79 -10.41
N GLY A 118 -40.16 14.03 -9.94
CA GLY A 118 -41.48 14.67 -9.83
C GLY A 118 -42.16 14.51 -8.48
N TYR A 119 -41.47 14.02 -7.46
CA TYR A 119 -42.00 13.99 -6.09
C TYR A 119 -41.89 15.36 -5.41
N ALA A 120 -42.88 15.72 -4.59
CA ALA A 120 -42.77 16.86 -3.69
C ALA A 120 -41.94 16.44 -2.45
N VAL A 121 -40.88 17.19 -2.15
CA VAL A 121 -39.98 16.91 -1.01
C VAL A 121 -39.69 18.20 -0.28
N GLU A 122 -40.19 18.37 0.94
CA GLU A 122 -39.95 19.57 1.77
C GLU A 122 -38.91 19.35 2.87
N ARG A 123 -38.66 18.08 3.23
CA ARG A 123 -37.65 17.71 4.21
C ARG A 123 -36.99 16.37 3.87
N ALA A 124 -35.77 16.19 4.36
CA ALA A 124 -35.08 14.91 4.43
C ALA A 124 -34.75 14.60 5.89
N GLU A 125 -34.56 13.33 6.23
CA GLU A 125 -34.27 12.91 7.60
C GLU A 125 -33.05 11.97 7.64
N ILE A 126 -32.26 12.07 8.71
CA ILE A 126 -31.16 11.15 8.99
C ILE A 126 -31.46 10.46 10.31
N TRP A 127 -31.41 9.13 10.33
CA TRP A 127 -31.49 8.34 11.55
C TRP A 127 -30.09 7.96 12.03
N TYR A 128 -29.66 8.48 13.17
CA TYR A 128 -28.39 8.14 13.82
C TYR A 128 -28.57 6.98 14.81
N ALA A 129 -27.96 5.83 14.54
CA ALA A 129 -28.19 4.59 15.26
C ALA A 129 -27.62 4.58 16.70
N GLU A 130 -26.44 5.18 16.91
CA GLU A 130 -25.81 5.28 18.23
C GLU A 130 -26.67 6.06 19.23
N THR A 131 -27.22 7.20 18.80
CA THR A 131 -28.04 8.07 19.67
C THR A 131 -29.53 7.79 19.55
N ARG A 132 -29.96 7.01 18.55
CA ARG A 132 -31.37 6.75 18.20
C ARG A 132 -32.16 8.04 17.96
N GLN A 133 -31.56 8.98 17.24
CA GLN A 133 -32.14 10.30 16.97
C GLN A 133 -32.43 10.46 15.48
N ARG A 134 -33.57 11.09 15.16
CA ARG A 134 -33.86 11.65 13.83
C ARG A 134 -33.40 13.09 13.79
N VAL A 135 -32.61 13.42 12.78
CA VAL A 135 -32.22 14.79 12.47
C VAL A 135 -32.90 15.18 11.16
N GLN A 136 -33.69 16.26 11.20
CA GLN A 136 -34.41 16.77 10.06
C GLN A 136 -33.58 17.83 9.31
N ILE A 137 -33.61 17.76 7.98
CA ILE A 137 -33.00 18.70 7.06
C ILE A 137 -34.09 19.35 6.24
N THR A 138 -34.16 20.68 6.27
CA THR A 138 -35.05 21.46 5.40
C THR A 138 -34.58 21.36 3.94
N VAL A 139 -35.51 21.08 3.03
CA VAL A 139 -35.25 21.02 1.58
C VAL A 139 -35.96 22.20 0.92
N ASP A 140 -35.25 23.32 0.84
CA ASP A 140 -35.67 24.53 0.12
C ASP A 140 -34.81 24.76 -1.14
N ASP A 141 -35.19 25.75 -1.94
CA ASP A 141 -34.48 26.05 -3.20
C ASP A 141 -33.02 26.47 -2.96
N ALA A 142 -32.72 27.09 -1.82
CA ALA A 142 -31.37 27.45 -1.44
C ALA A 142 -30.50 26.21 -1.16
N ALA A 143 -31.01 25.24 -0.41
CA ALA A 143 -30.33 23.97 -0.13
C ALA A 143 -30.11 23.14 -1.40
N LEU A 144 -31.08 23.15 -2.32
CA LEU A 144 -30.95 22.45 -3.60
C LEU A 144 -29.94 23.14 -4.53
N GLN A 145 -29.89 24.47 -4.53
CA GLN A 145 -28.87 25.21 -5.29
C GLN A 145 -27.47 24.94 -4.72
N GLU A 146 -27.30 24.99 -3.39
CA GLU A 146 -26.04 24.65 -2.71
C GLU A 146 -25.56 23.23 -3.07
N THR A 147 -26.50 22.27 -3.11
CA THR A 147 -26.23 20.88 -3.49
C THR A 147 -25.80 20.79 -4.94
N THR A 148 -26.49 21.48 -5.85
CA THR A 148 -26.16 21.51 -7.29
C THR A 148 -24.79 22.14 -7.53
N ASP A 149 -24.46 23.23 -6.85
CA ASP A 149 -23.14 23.88 -6.92
C ASP A 149 -22.03 22.97 -6.38
N THR A 150 -22.32 22.21 -5.32
CA THR A 150 -21.38 21.24 -4.75
C THR A 150 -21.13 20.07 -5.69
N VAL A 151 -22.17 19.57 -6.37
CA VAL A 151 -22.06 18.56 -7.42
C VAL A 151 -21.22 19.07 -8.58
N ALA A 152 -21.43 20.32 -9.03
CA ALA A 152 -20.63 20.92 -10.09
C ALA A 152 -19.15 21.02 -9.72
N ARG A 153 -18.83 21.44 -8.48
CA ARG A 153 -17.43 21.47 -7.98
C ARG A 153 -16.82 20.07 -7.86
N ALA A 154 -17.61 19.07 -7.46
CA ALA A 154 -17.14 17.68 -7.41
C ALA A 154 -16.77 17.18 -8.80
N TRP A 155 -17.60 17.46 -9.82
CA TRP A 155 -17.29 17.13 -11.21
C TRP A 155 -16.07 17.88 -11.76
N GLN A 156 -15.88 19.14 -11.38
CA GLN A 156 -14.68 19.90 -11.73
C GLN A 156 -13.43 19.23 -11.17
N VAL A 157 -13.46 18.78 -9.91
CA VAL A 157 -12.35 18.04 -9.30
C VAL A 157 -12.15 16.67 -9.97
N ALA A 158 -13.23 15.94 -10.25
CA ALA A 158 -13.13 14.64 -10.92
C ALA A 158 -12.55 14.71 -12.34
N SER A 159 -12.73 15.85 -13.03
CA SER A 159 -12.24 16.07 -14.38
C SER A 159 -10.84 16.69 -14.43
N ALA A 160 -10.29 17.10 -13.27
CA ALA A 160 -8.97 17.70 -13.20
C ALA A 160 -7.89 16.63 -13.44
N PRO A 161 -6.78 16.96 -14.12
CA PRO A 161 -5.68 16.01 -14.35
C PRO A 161 -4.88 15.73 -13.07
N GLU A 162 -4.97 16.61 -12.08
CA GLU A 162 -4.23 16.53 -10.83
C GLU A 162 -5.18 16.50 -9.65
N ALA A 163 -4.87 15.64 -8.69
CA ALA A 163 -5.60 15.58 -7.43
C ALA A 163 -5.44 16.92 -6.66
N PRO A 164 -6.49 17.42 -5.99
CA PRO A 164 -6.35 18.57 -5.10
C PRO A 164 -5.25 18.33 -4.06
N PRO A 165 -4.55 19.38 -3.58
CA PRO A 165 -3.52 19.22 -2.57
C PRO A 165 -4.11 18.68 -1.25
N PRO A 166 -3.32 17.97 -0.43
CA PRO A 166 -3.76 17.55 0.90
C PRO A 166 -4.19 18.74 1.75
N LEU A 167 -5.16 18.53 2.65
CA LEU A 167 -5.55 19.55 3.63
C LEU A 167 -4.37 19.86 4.55
N ARG A 168 -4.15 21.14 4.83
CA ARG A 168 -3.09 21.58 5.76
C ARG A 168 -3.62 21.68 7.17
N ASP A 169 -2.93 21.01 8.09
CA ASP A 169 -3.19 21.06 9.54
C ASP A 169 -4.65 20.77 9.96
N SER A 170 -5.43 20.09 9.11
CA SER A 170 -6.87 19.88 9.33
C SER A 170 -7.14 18.75 10.32
N PRO A 171 -8.07 18.92 11.30
CA PRO A 171 -8.48 17.84 12.18
C PRO A 171 -9.20 16.70 11.44
N LYS A 172 -9.73 16.97 10.23
CA LYS A 172 -10.33 15.93 9.37
C LYS A 172 -9.32 14.84 9.01
N CYS A 173 -8.04 15.16 8.86
CA CYS A 173 -7.04 14.15 8.48
C CYS A 173 -6.86 13.03 9.52
N VAL A 174 -7.20 13.27 10.80
CA VAL A 174 -7.07 12.27 11.87
C VAL A 174 -8.02 11.09 11.68
N GLY A 175 -9.26 11.35 11.24
CA GLY A 175 -10.29 10.32 11.02
C GLY A 175 -10.41 9.85 9.57
N CYS A 176 -9.50 10.28 8.69
CA CYS A 176 -9.57 9.95 7.27
C CYS A 176 -9.03 8.54 6.99
N SER A 177 -9.85 7.66 6.42
CA SER A 177 -9.47 6.30 6.00
C SER A 177 -8.24 6.29 5.09
N LEU A 178 -8.13 7.28 4.20
CA LEU A 178 -7.04 7.39 3.24
C LEU A 178 -5.84 8.20 3.73
N VAL A 179 -5.75 8.58 5.01
CA VAL A 179 -4.59 9.37 5.48
C VAL A 179 -3.27 8.63 5.28
N GLY A 180 -3.30 7.29 5.40
CA GLY A 180 -2.15 6.44 5.14
C GLY A 180 -1.74 6.37 3.66
N ILE A 181 -2.63 6.73 2.74
CA ILE A 181 -2.41 6.80 1.29
C ILE A 181 -2.01 8.22 0.88
N CYS A 182 -2.75 9.21 1.39
CA CYS A 182 -2.62 10.63 1.09
C CYS A 182 -1.35 11.26 1.67
N LEU A 183 -0.91 10.81 2.85
CA LEU A 183 0.31 11.26 3.54
C LEU A 183 0.44 12.79 3.69
N PRO A 184 -0.62 13.51 4.16
CA PRO A 184 -0.62 14.98 4.19
C PRO A 184 0.57 15.55 4.97
N ASP A 185 0.87 14.95 6.12
CA ASP A 185 1.92 15.39 7.04
C ASP A 185 3.32 15.14 6.47
N GLU A 186 3.56 13.96 5.89
CA GLU A 186 4.84 13.63 5.26
C GLU A 186 5.15 14.51 4.06
N LEU A 187 4.14 14.77 3.21
CA LEU A 187 4.30 15.63 2.04
C LEU A 187 4.60 17.07 2.45
N GLU A 188 3.87 17.61 3.43
CA GLU A 188 4.14 18.96 3.98
C GLU A 188 5.53 19.03 4.63
N ALA A 189 5.93 18.00 5.40
CA ALA A 189 7.26 17.94 6.00
C ALA A 189 8.38 17.88 4.95
N LEU A 190 8.20 17.13 3.86
CA LEU A 190 9.19 17.05 2.79
C LEU A 190 9.37 18.38 2.05
N LYS A 191 8.30 19.16 1.89
CA LYS A 191 8.35 20.54 1.35
C LYS A 191 8.97 21.54 2.31
N THR A 192 8.94 21.25 3.61
CA THR A 192 9.41 22.16 4.66
C THR A 192 10.88 21.89 5.02
N PRO A 193 11.75 22.93 5.06
CA PRO A 193 13.14 22.78 5.50
C PRO A 193 13.23 22.13 6.90
N PRO A 194 14.17 21.21 7.16
CA PRO A 194 14.22 20.47 8.43
C PRO A 194 14.18 21.30 9.71
N ARG A 195 14.75 22.52 9.68
CA ARG A 195 14.77 23.45 10.84
C ARG A 195 13.40 24.07 11.15
N GLN A 196 12.48 24.05 10.20
CA GLN A 196 11.15 24.66 10.30
C GLN A 196 10.04 23.60 10.44
N ARG A 197 10.38 22.31 10.37
CA ARG A 197 9.41 21.22 10.50
C ARG A 197 8.83 21.20 11.90
N ARG A 198 7.50 21.18 11.98
CA ARG A 198 6.79 20.84 13.21
C ARG A 198 6.85 19.33 13.43
N PRO A 199 6.77 18.86 14.68
CA PRO A 199 6.55 17.44 14.95
C PRO A 199 5.29 16.98 14.22
N LEU A 200 5.40 15.92 13.42
CA LEU A 200 4.25 15.42 12.67
C LEU A 200 3.19 14.87 13.62
N LYS A 201 1.92 15.11 13.28
CA LYS A 201 0.81 14.48 13.98
C LYS A 201 0.88 13.00 13.61
N ARG A 202 0.66 12.10 14.57
CA ARG A 202 0.67 10.66 14.30
C ARG A 202 -0.63 10.27 13.59
N LEU A 203 -0.75 10.67 12.33
CA LEU A 203 -1.88 10.36 11.47
C LEU A 203 -1.65 8.97 10.84
N MET A 204 -1.60 7.93 11.68
CA MET A 204 -1.52 6.57 11.18
C MET A 204 -2.94 6.03 11.10
N ALA A 205 -3.51 5.96 9.89
CA ALA A 205 -4.56 4.99 9.65
C ALA A 205 -3.99 3.60 10.01
N PRO A 206 -4.75 2.75 10.71
CA PRO A 206 -4.35 1.37 10.91
C PRO A 206 -4.21 0.73 9.54
N VAL A 207 -2.98 0.45 9.12
CA VAL A 207 -2.75 -0.45 8.00
C VAL A 207 -3.21 -1.80 8.51
N LEU A 208 -4.31 -2.32 7.98
CA LEU A 208 -4.75 -3.67 8.31
C LEU A 208 -3.62 -4.63 7.91
N GLU A 209 -2.93 -5.16 8.92
CA GLU A 209 -1.67 -5.88 8.78
C GLU A 209 -1.92 -7.33 8.34
N GLY A 210 -2.51 -7.50 7.15
CA GLY A 210 -2.50 -8.78 6.48
C GLY A 210 -1.06 -9.29 6.36
N ARG A 211 -0.84 -10.58 6.64
CA ARG A 211 0.50 -11.20 6.58
C ARG A 211 0.65 -12.07 5.34
N PRO A 212 1.87 -12.15 4.76
CA PRO A 212 2.12 -13.08 3.68
C PRO A 212 2.00 -14.52 4.18
N VAL A 213 1.28 -15.35 3.42
CA VAL A 213 1.25 -16.80 3.64
C VAL A 213 2.27 -17.46 2.71
N TYR A 214 3.32 -18.02 3.30
CA TYR A 214 4.34 -18.77 2.58
C TYR A 214 4.02 -20.28 2.57
N VAL A 215 3.76 -20.84 1.39
CA VAL A 215 3.50 -22.27 1.20
C VAL A 215 4.72 -22.90 0.54
N THR A 216 5.51 -23.60 1.36
CA THR A 216 6.76 -24.25 0.93
C THR A 216 6.69 -25.78 0.92
N LEU A 217 5.61 -26.36 1.45
CA LEU A 217 5.38 -27.80 1.48
C LEU A 217 5.06 -28.32 0.08
N GLN A 218 5.92 -29.17 -0.47
CA GLN A 218 5.77 -29.68 -1.83
C GLN A 218 4.55 -30.62 -1.93
N GLY A 219 3.82 -30.54 -3.06
CA GLY A 219 2.60 -31.31 -3.27
C GLY A 219 1.38 -30.81 -2.47
N ALA A 220 1.51 -29.69 -1.74
CA ALA A 220 0.39 -29.07 -1.05
C ALA A 220 -0.56 -28.36 -2.04
N THR A 221 -1.83 -28.29 -1.66
CA THR A 221 -2.89 -27.57 -2.38
C THR A 221 -3.41 -26.43 -1.50
N VAL A 222 -3.45 -25.23 -2.08
CA VAL A 222 -4.05 -24.03 -1.49
C VAL A 222 -5.47 -23.89 -2.01
N GLY A 223 -6.43 -23.78 -1.08
CA GLY A 223 -7.85 -23.61 -1.35
C GLY A 223 -8.44 -22.46 -0.54
N VAL A 224 -9.65 -22.02 -0.89
CA VAL A 224 -10.45 -21.10 -0.08
C VAL A 224 -11.76 -21.78 0.28
N ARG A 225 -12.13 -21.75 1.56
CA ARG A 225 -13.39 -22.30 2.09
C ARG A 225 -13.87 -21.47 3.28
N SER A 226 -15.15 -21.08 3.27
CA SER A 226 -15.78 -20.32 4.36
C SER A 226 -14.97 -19.11 4.82
N ASP A 227 -14.53 -18.29 3.85
CA ASP A 227 -13.72 -17.09 4.07
C ASP A 227 -12.32 -17.30 4.68
N ARG A 228 -11.81 -18.53 4.56
CA ARG A 228 -10.48 -18.90 5.02
C ARG A 228 -9.63 -19.45 3.89
N LEU A 229 -8.35 -19.08 3.88
CA LEU A 229 -7.31 -19.71 3.09
C LEU A 229 -6.88 -21.01 3.78
N GLU A 230 -7.05 -22.15 3.13
CA GLU A 230 -6.66 -23.46 3.64
C GLU A 230 -5.48 -24.02 2.83
N VAL A 231 -4.48 -24.57 3.52
CA VAL A 231 -3.38 -25.34 2.92
C VAL A 231 -3.58 -26.80 3.30
N ARG A 232 -3.66 -27.69 2.30
CA ARG A 232 -3.87 -29.13 2.49
C ARG A 232 -2.75 -29.94 1.85
N SER A 233 -2.41 -31.08 2.44
CA SER A 233 -1.48 -32.06 1.87
C SER A 233 -2.09 -33.45 2.04
N SER A 234 -2.15 -34.23 0.97
CA SER A 234 -2.80 -35.55 0.94
C SER A 234 -4.22 -35.56 1.54
N GLY A 235 -4.99 -34.47 1.35
CA GLY A 235 -6.34 -34.29 1.89
C GLY A 235 -6.43 -33.70 3.30
N GLU A 236 -5.35 -33.80 4.09
CA GLU A 236 -5.30 -33.31 5.47
C GLU A 236 -5.05 -31.79 5.53
N LEU A 237 -5.72 -31.11 6.47
CA LEU A 237 -5.54 -29.68 6.70
C LEU A 237 -4.24 -29.42 7.45
N GLN A 238 -3.33 -28.65 6.83
CA GLN A 238 -2.03 -28.29 7.39
C GLN A 238 -2.05 -26.90 8.04
N ALA A 239 -2.79 -25.96 7.45
CA ALA A 239 -2.94 -24.60 7.98
C ALA A 239 -4.24 -23.94 7.49
N SER A 240 -4.79 -23.01 8.28
CA SER A 240 -5.98 -22.23 7.92
C SER A 240 -5.92 -20.81 8.46
N TYR A 241 -6.04 -19.81 7.57
CA TYR A 241 -5.97 -18.38 7.90
C TYR A 241 -7.25 -17.67 7.46
N ARG A 242 -7.74 -16.68 8.22
CA ARG A 242 -8.86 -15.83 7.75
C ARG A 242 -8.36 -14.97 6.60
N LEU A 243 -9.15 -14.78 5.56
CA LEU A 243 -8.69 -14.02 4.39
C LEU A 243 -8.36 -12.56 4.70
N ILE A 244 -9.07 -11.95 5.66
CA ILE A 244 -8.77 -10.59 6.15
C ILE A 244 -7.36 -10.46 6.76
N ASP A 245 -6.77 -11.56 7.25
CA ASP A 245 -5.42 -11.56 7.83
C ASP A 245 -4.34 -11.90 6.77
N VAL A 246 -4.70 -12.07 5.50
CA VAL A 246 -3.77 -12.49 4.43
C VAL A 246 -3.50 -11.32 3.49
N SER A 247 -2.26 -10.85 3.42
CA SER A 247 -1.87 -9.80 2.46
C SER A 247 -1.42 -10.32 1.11
N GLN A 248 -0.90 -11.55 1.04
CA GLN A 248 -0.44 -12.18 -0.21
C GLN A 248 -0.22 -13.68 0.01
N VAL A 249 -0.27 -14.47 -1.06
CA VAL A 249 0.00 -15.91 -1.02
C VAL A 249 1.25 -16.21 -1.84
N CYS A 250 2.32 -16.67 -1.18
CA CYS A 250 3.60 -16.98 -1.80
C CYS A 250 3.80 -18.50 -1.89
N VAL A 251 3.81 -19.07 -3.09
CA VAL A 251 3.90 -20.52 -3.33
C VAL A 251 5.24 -20.91 -3.92
N PHE A 252 5.90 -21.95 -3.37
CA PHE A 252 7.24 -22.37 -3.77
C PHE A 252 7.27 -23.78 -4.36
N GLY A 253 7.85 -23.93 -5.55
CA GLY A 253 7.99 -25.23 -6.22
C GLY A 253 6.63 -25.77 -6.69
N ASN A 254 6.38 -27.04 -6.46
CA ASN A 254 5.19 -27.74 -6.94
C ASN A 254 4.05 -27.66 -5.91
N VAL A 255 3.59 -26.44 -5.63
CA VAL A 255 2.39 -26.17 -4.84
C VAL A 255 1.25 -25.80 -5.78
N THR A 256 0.10 -26.42 -5.59
CA THR A 256 -1.10 -26.17 -6.41
C THR A 256 -1.95 -25.10 -5.75
N VAL A 257 -2.49 -24.17 -6.52
CA VAL A 257 -3.53 -23.23 -6.07
C VAL A 257 -4.80 -23.53 -6.87
N SER A 258 -5.92 -23.79 -6.19
CA SER A 258 -7.16 -24.10 -6.91
C SER A 258 -7.69 -22.89 -7.67
N ALA A 259 -8.38 -23.12 -8.79
CA ALA A 259 -8.97 -22.03 -9.57
C ALA A 259 -9.96 -21.18 -8.76
N GLN A 260 -10.71 -21.81 -7.84
CA GLN A 260 -11.63 -21.12 -6.93
C GLN A 260 -10.87 -20.23 -5.94
N ALA A 261 -9.73 -20.70 -5.43
CA ALA A 261 -8.87 -19.88 -4.57
C ALA A 261 -8.30 -18.69 -5.34
N VAL A 262 -7.75 -18.91 -6.55
CA VAL A 262 -7.26 -17.83 -7.40
C VAL A 262 -8.36 -16.78 -7.60
N ARG A 263 -9.54 -17.14 -8.11
CA ARG A 263 -10.63 -16.18 -8.35
C ARG A 263 -10.99 -15.36 -7.10
N THR A 264 -11.07 -16.02 -5.94
CA THR A 264 -11.43 -15.37 -4.67
C THR A 264 -10.33 -14.42 -4.17
N LEU A 265 -9.06 -14.78 -4.37
CA LEU A 265 -7.91 -13.96 -4.00
C LEU A 265 -7.81 -12.73 -4.92
N LEU A 266 -8.01 -12.89 -6.23
CA LEU A 266 -8.01 -11.77 -7.19
C LEU A 266 -9.14 -10.77 -6.91
N SER A 267 -10.35 -11.24 -6.56
CA SER A 267 -11.48 -10.34 -6.24
C SER A 267 -11.32 -9.60 -4.90
N ARG A 268 -10.30 -9.94 -4.12
CA ARG A 268 -10.00 -9.34 -2.81
C ARG A 268 -8.68 -8.59 -2.82
N ASP A 269 -8.09 -8.39 -3.99
CA ASP A 269 -6.79 -7.75 -4.17
C ASP A 269 -5.67 -8.43 -3.33
N ILE A 270 -5.77 -9.76 -3.13
CA ILE A 270 -4.73 -10.58 -2.49
C ILE A 270 -3.91 -11.25 -3.60
N PRO A 271 -2.68 -10.77 -3.91
CA PRO A 271 -1.89 -11.33 -4.98
C PRO A 271 -1.36 -12.73 -4.64
N VAL A 272 -1.21 -13.55 -5.67
CA VAL A 272 -0.56 -14.87 -5.60
C VAL A 272 0.78 -14.79 -6.32
N LEU A 273 1.85 -15.22 -5.65
CA LEU A 273 3.22 -15.10 -6.12
C LEU A 273 3.86 -16.48 -6.22
N TRP A 274 4.37 -16.81 -7.40
CA TRP A 274 5.01 -18.10 -7.67
C TRP A 274 6.52 -17.99 -7.62
N PHE A 275 7.13 -18.97 -6.94
CA PHE A 275 8.57 -19.12 -6.83
C PHE A 275 9.02 -20.49 -7.29
N SER A 276 10.20 -20.56 -7.91
CA SER A 276 10.87 -21.84 -8.17
C SER A 276 11.29 -22.53 -6.87
N TYR A 277 11.75 -23.78 -6.98
CA TYR A 277 12.36 -24.52 -5.86
C TYR A 277 13.49 -23.72 -5.18
N GLY A 278 14.36 -23.10 -5.98
CA GLY A 278 15.48 -22.28 -5.51
C GLY A 278 15.07 -20.88 -5.04
N GLY A 279 13.78 -20.58 -4.95
CA GLY A 279 13.27 -19.27 -4.51
C GLY A 279 13.38 -18.18 -5.57
N TRP A 280 13.45 -18.53 -6.86
CA TRP A 280 13.39 -17.55 -7.95
C TRP A 280 11.96 -17.05 -8.13
N PHE A 281 11.75 -15.74 -8.21
CA PHE A 281 10.42 -15.17 -8.44
C PHE A 281 10.01 -15.38 -9.91
N SER A 282 9.02 -16.24 -10.13
CA SER A 282 8.62 -16.73 -11.45
C SER A 282 7.44 -15.98 -12.05
N GLY A 283 6.54 -15.46 -11.23
CA GLY A 283 5.34 -14.76 -11.71
C GLY A 283 4.39 -14.36 -10.60
N ILE A 284 3.42 -13.53 -10.97
CA ILE A 284 2.39 -12.99 -10.09
C ILE A 284 1.03 -13.08 -10.79
N ALA A 285 -0.01 -13.34 -10.01
CA ALA A 285 -1.40 -13.15 -10.40
C ALA A 285 -2.04 -12.16 -9.44
N GLU A 286 -2.65 -11.12 -10.00
CA GLU A 286 -3.33 -10.06 -9.27
C GLU A 286 -4.68 -9.75 -9.94
N GLY A 287 -5.54 -9.04 -9.21
CA GLY A 287 -6.79 -8.51 -9.74
C GLY A 287 -6.56 -7.55 -10.92
N LEU A 288 -7.62 -6.93 -11.40
CA LEU A 288 -7.47 -5.90 -12.42
C LEU A 288 -6.62 -4.74 -11.84
N PRO A 289 -5.65 -4.19 -12.60
CA PRO A 289 -4.79 -3.14 -12.08
C PRO A 289 -5.59 -1.96 -11.53
N GLY A 290 -5.12 -1.39 -10.42
CA GLY A 290 -5.74 -0.20 -9.83
C GLY A 290 -5.88 0.95 -10.84
N LYS A 291 -6.93 1.77 -10.67
CA LYS A 291 -7.26 2.84 -11.63
C LYS A 291 -6.41 4.11 -11.48
N ASN A 292 -5.36 4.10 -10.65
CA ASN A 292 -4.34 5.15 -10.59
C ASN A 292 -3.43 5.12 -11.84
N VAL A 293 -4.04 5.29 -13.01
CA VAL A 293 -3.38 5.28 -14.31
C VAL A 293 -2.54 6.53 -14.50
N ASP A 294 -2.91 7.65 -13.87
CA ASP A 294 -2.18 8.92 -13.95
C ASP A 294 -0.76 8.79 -13.44
N LEU A 295 -0.57 8.09 -12.31
CA LEU A 295 0.76 7.78 -11.80
C LEU A 295 1.60 6.99 -12.81
N ARG A 296 0.98 6.00 -13.47
CA ARG A 296 1.64 5.19 -14.49
C ARG A 296 2.00 6.02 -15.73
N ILE A 297 1.09 6.88 -16.17
CA ILE A 297 1.33 7.83 -17.27
C ILE A 297 2.49 8.76 -16.92
N ALA A 298 2.50 9.32 -15.71
CA ALA A 298 3.58 10.18 -15.22
C ALA A 298 4.91 9.44 -15.18
N GLN A 299 4.92 8.20 -14.68
CA GLN A 299 6.09 7.32 -14.67
C GLN A 299 6.68 7.13 -16.07
N PHE A 300 5.86 6.80 -17.07
CA PHE A 300 6.32 6.60 -18.44
C PHE A 300 6.76 7.89 -19.15
N ARG A 301 6.26 9.04 -18.69
CA ARG A 301 6.60 10.38 -19.22
C ARG A 301 7.78 11.04 -18.51
N ALA A 302 8.28 10.46 -17.42
CA ALA A 302 9.35 11.04 -16.62
C ALA A 302 10.60 11.33 -17.49
N PRO A 303 11.07 12.59 -17.60
CA PRO A 303 12.25 12.93 -18.39
C PRO A 303 13.52 12.27 -17.83
N GLU A 304 14.49 11.97 -18.71
CA GLU A 304 15.76 11.32 -18.31
C GLU A 304 16.49 12.08 -17.19
N GLN A 305 16.41 13.41 -17.18
CA GLN A 305 16.99 14.24 -16.13
C GLN A 305 16.35 14.00 -14.76
N GLN A 306 15.02 13.88 -14.70
CA GLN A 306 14.28 13.57 -13.47
C GLN A 306 14.59 12.14 -13.01
N GLN A 307 14.63 11.18 -13.94
CA GLN A 307 15.01 9.79 -13.65
C GLN A 307 16.41 9.71 -13.02
N LEU A 308 17.39 10.42 -13.62
CA LEU A 308 18.75 10.47 -13.10
C LEU A 308 18.82 11.13 -11.72
N GLU A 309 18.08 12.21 -11.48
CA GLU A 309 18.05 12.88 -10.17
C GLU A 309 17.54 11.94 -9.06
N ILE A 310 16.50 11.17 -9.35
CA ILE A 310 15.97 10.15 -8.43
C ILE A 310 17.00 9.04 -8.21
N ALA A 311 17.60 8.53 -9.29
CA ALA A 311 18.63 7.50 -9.23
C ALA A 311 19.82 7.91 -8.35
N ARG A 312 20.32 9.15 -8.51
CA ARG A 312 21.42 9.71 -7.69
C ARG A 312 21.10 9.62 -6.19
N ARG A 313 19.88 10.00 -5.81
CA ARG A 313 19.41 9.96 -4.41
C ARG A 313 19.28 8.53 -3.90
N MET A 314 18.69 7.61 -4.67
CA MET A 314 18.58 6.19 -4.32
C MET A 314 19.96 5.55 -4.08
N ILE A 315 20.90 5.75 -5.01
CA ILE A 315 22.26 5.19 -4.91
C ILE A 315 23.06 5.84 -3.79
N SER A 316 22.96 7.15 -3.59
CA SER A 316 23.56 7.81 -2.42
C SER A 316 23.00 7.24 -1.12
N GLY A 317 21.68 7.03 -1.05
CA GLY A 317 20.99 6.40 0.08
C GLY A 317 21.50 4.99 0.37
N LYS A 318 21.58 4.14 -0.67
CA LYS A 318 22.17 2.80 -0.62
C LYS A 318 23.55 2.82 0.02
N ILE A 319 24.48 3.62 -0.52
CA ILE A 319 25.88 3.65 -0.07
C ILE A 319 25.96 4.11 1.41
N ARG A 320 25.13 5.09 1.79
CA ARG A 320 25.04 5.56 3.19
C ARG A 320 24.54 4.46 4.12
N ASN A 321 23.51 3.72 3.72
CA ASN A 321 22.98 2.61 4.52
C ASN A 321 23.98 1.45 4.63
N SER A 322 24.67 1.10 3.54
CA SER A 322 25.74 0.09 3.55
C SER A 322 26.88 0.49 4.49
N ARG A 323 27.30 1.76 4.45
CA ARG A 323 28.29 2.32 5.39
C ARG A 323 27.82 2.24 6.84
N THR A 324 26.56 2.59 7.11
CA THR A 324 25.99 2.51 8.47
C THR A 324 25.94 1.07 8.97
N LEU A 325 25.53 0.11 8.14
CA LEU A 325 25.51 -1.30 8.51
C LEU A 325 26.92 -1.82 8.81
N LEU A 326 27.89 -1.49 7.95
CA LEU A 326 29.30 -1.84 8.12
C LEU A 326 29.85 -1.30 9.44
N ARG A 327 29.68 -0.01 9.71
CA ARG A 327 30.19 0.63 10.93
C ARG A 327 29.59 0.02 12.21
N ARG A 328 28.35 -0.47 12.17
CA ARG A 328 27.66 -1.03 13.34
C ARG A 328 28.02 -2.49 13.63
N ASN A 329 28.39 -3.27 12.60
CA ASN A 329 28.53 -4.73 12.74
C ASN A 329 29.94 -5.25 12.49
N ALA A 330 30.82 -4.45 11.88
CA ALA A 330 32.20 -4.83 11.62
C ALA A 330 32.97 -5.14 12.90
N ARG A 331 33.67 -6.27 12.90
CA ARG A 331 34.60 -6.66 13.97
C ARG A 331 35.97 -6.08 13.67
N GLY A 332 36.22 -4.88 14.20
CA GLY A 332 37.45 -4.11 13.97
C GLY A 332 37.16 -2.76 13.33
N GLU A 333 38.08 -1.82 13.51
CA GLU A 333 37.93 -0.49 12.92
C GLU A 333 38.20 -0.52 11.42
N MET A 334 37.23 -0.06 10.62
CA MET A 334 37.37 0.11 9.17
C MET A 334 37.19 1.58 8.74
N PRO A 335 37.95 2.54 9.32
CA PRO A 335 37.74 3.96 9.08
C PRO A 335 38.01 4.34 7.63
N ARG A 336 39.01 3.71 6.99
CA ARG A 336 39.36 3.96 5.59
C ARG A 336 38.22 3.60 4.64
N VAL A 337 37.66 2.39 4.75
CA VAL A 337 36.52 1.95 3.92
C VAL A 337 35.30 2.81 4.21
N GLY A 338 35.04 3.11 5.48
CA GLY A 338 33.94 3.99 5.89
C GLY A 338 34.03 5.39 5.29
N GLU A 339 35.22 5.99 5.21
CA GLU A 339 35.41 7.30 4.57
C GLU A 339 35.30 7.20 3.04
N GLN A 340 35.84 6.16 2.41
CA GLN A 340 35.69 5.93 0.97
C GLN A 340 34.21 5.80 0.56
N LEU A 341 33.42 5.03 1.31
CA LEU A 341 31.97 4.92 1.06
C LEU A 341 31.26 6.27 1.26
N LYS A 342 31.66 7.06 2.24
CA LYS A 342 31.10 8.42 2.43
C LYS A 342 31.38 9.31 1.23
N GLN A 343 32.61 9.31 0.70
CA GLN A 343 32.96 10.09 -0.49
C GLN A 343 32.21 9.62 -1.73
N LEU A 344 32.08 8.30 -1.93
CA LEU A 344 31.29 7.74 -3.04
C LEU A 344 29.81 8.12 -2.96
N ALA A 345 29.23 8.20 -1.76
CA ALA A 345 27.85 8.67 -1.59
C ALA A 345 27.66 10.15 -1.97
N ILE A 346 28.67 11.00 -1.75
CA ILE A 346 28.68 12.40 -2.17
C ILE A 346 28.82 12.49 -3.69
N GLN A 347 29.76 11.74 -4.26
CA GLN A 347 29.97 11.68 -5.72
C GLN A 347 28.73 11.17 -6.46
N ALA A 348 28.00 10.20 -5.89
CA ALA A 348 26.75 9.71 -6.47
C ALA A 348 25.72 10.82 -6.67
N MET A 349 25.64 11.80 -5.75
CA MET A 349 24.74 12.95 -5.88
C MET A 349 25.17 13.93 -6.99
N GLN A 350 26.42 13.88 -7.42
CA GLN A 350 27.01 14.78 -8.42
C GLN A 350 27.19 14.12 -9.80
N ALA A 351 26.81 12.84 -9.96
CA ALA A 351 27.07 12.08 -11.17
C ALA A 351 26.30 12.63 -12.37
N GLU A 352 26.95 13.07 -13.43
CA GLU A 352 26.34 13.75 -14.58
C GLU A 352 25.58 12.81 -15.53
N SER A 353 25.79 11.49 -15.41
CA SER A 353 25.13 10.48 -16.24
C SER A 353 24.85 9.18 -15.48
N SER A 354 23.90 8.39 -16.01
CA SER A 354 23.59 7.05 -15.48
C SER A 354 24.79 6.10 -15.54
N GLN A 355 25.67 6.25 -16.53
CA GLN A 355 26.88 5.44 -16.65
C GLN A 355 27.90 5.77 -15.54
N GLN A 356 28.12 7.05 -15.26
CA GLN A 356 28.97 7.47 -14.15
C GLN A 356 28.42 6.98 -12.81
N LEU A 357 27.10 7.12 -12.62
CA LEU A 357 26.41 6.66 -11.40
C LEU A 357 26.56 5.14 -11.21
N LEU A 358 26.46 4.35 -12.28
CA LEU A 358 26.71 2.90 -12.25
C LEU A 358 28.15 2.57 -11.87
N GLY A 359 29.13 3.33 -12.36
CA GLY A 359 30.54 3.16 -11.97
C GLY A 359 30.80 3.42 -10.48
N ILE A 360 30.14 4.45 -9.93
CA ILE A 360 30.19 4.78 -8.49
C ILE A 360 29.53 3.66 -7.66
N GLU A 361 28.33 3.22 -8.07
CA GLU A 361 27.61 2.11 -7.43
C GLU A 361 28.45 0.83 -7.41
N GLY A 362 29.03 0.44 -8.55
CA GLY A 362 29.85 -0.77 -8.64
C GLY A 362 31.12 -0.69 -7.79
N THR A 363 31.75 0.48 -7.70
CA THR A 363 32.91 0.71 -6.84
C THR A 363 32.55 0.63 -5.36
N ALA A 364 31.44 1.25 -4.96
CA ALA A 364 30.94 1.17 -3.59
C ALA A 364 30.55 -0.26 -3.22
N ALA A 365 29.87 -0.98 -4.11
CA ALA A 365 29.49 -2.38 -3.91
C ALA A 365 30.71 -3.28 -3.74
N ARG A 366 31.77 -3.09 -4.55
CA ARG A 366 33.03 -3.86 -4.41
C ARG A 366 33.68 -3.64 -3.05
N LEU A 367 33.81 -2.39 -2.62
CA LEU A 367 34.38 -2.05 -1.30
C LEU A 367 33.55 -2.63 -0.16
N TYR A 368 32.23 -2.48 -0.24
CA TYR A 368 31.30 -2.96 0.77
C TYR A 368 31.30 -4.48 0.89
N PHE A 369 31.10 -5.20 -0.22
CA PHE A 369 31.08 -6.67 -0.19
C PHE A 369 32.45 -7.28 0.12
N GLY A 370 33.55 -6.66 -0.31
CA GLY A 370 34.89 -7.07 0.12
C GLY A 370 35.10 -6.96 1.63
N SER A 371 34.36 -6.07 2.30
CA SER A 371 34.40 -5.88 3.76
C SER A 371 33.29 -6.62 4.50
N PHE A 372 32.35 -7.27 3.79
CA PHE A 372 31.18 -7.92 4.39
C PHE A 372 31.53 -9.07 5.33
N PRO A 373 32.50 -9.96 5.03
CA PRO A 373 32.88 -11.05 5.94
C PRO A 373 33.30 -10.56 7.34
N ALA A 374 33.84 -9.35 7.46
CA ALA A 374 34.22 -8.78 8.76
C ALA A 374 33.03 -8.50 9.69
N MET A 375 31.79 -8.50 9.17
CA MET A 375 30.56 -8.38 9.96
C MET A 375 30.02 -9.75 10.44
N VAL A 376 30.52 -10.85 9.86
CA VAL A 376 30.12 -12.21 10.23
C VAL A 376 30.87 -12.64 11.48
N GLY A 377 30.13 -13.16 12.44
CA GLY A 377 30.63 -13.45 13.76
C GLY A 377 31.27 -14.81 13.92
N LYS A 378 32.16 -14.94 14.91
CA LYS A 378 32.78 -16.22 15.32
C LYS A 378 31.75 -17.30 15.69
N ASN A 379 30.53 -16.91 16.03
CA ASN A 379 29.44 -17.84 16.35
C ASN A 379 28.74 -18.38 15.09
N SER A 380 29.03 -17.82 13.91
CA SER A 380 28.53 -18.35 12.63
C SER A 380 29.03 -19.77 12.45
N ARG A 381 28.10 -20.67 12.14
CA ARG A 381 28.39 -22.08 11.83
C ARG A 381 28.66 -22.29 10.34
N VAL A 382 28.51 -21.23 9.54
CA VAL A 382 28.64 -21.23 8.10
C VAL A 382 29.98 -20.60 7.74
N ASP A 383 30.76 -21.31 6.91
CA ASP A 383 32.00 -20.78 6.35
C ASP A 383 31.70 -19.73 5.27
N VAL A 384 32.42 -18.61 5.33
CA VAL A 384 32.30 -17.47 4.41
C VAL A 384 33.61 -17.19 3.66
N SER A 385 34.60 -18.08 3.77
CA SER A 385 35.90 -18.01 3.08
C SER A 385 35.75 -17.90 1.56
N ASP A 386 34.90 -18.73 0.96
CA ASP A 386 34.60 -18.70 -0.48
C ASP A 386 34.08 -17.32 -0.94
N PHE A 387 33.26 -16.67 -0.11
CA PHE A 387 32.75 -15.33 -0.38
C PHE A 387 33.86 -14.27 -0.25
N GLN A 388 34.78 -14.44 0.69
CA GLN A 388 35.91 -13.53 0.86
C GLN A 388 36.86 -13.56 -0.35
N GLU A 389 37.05 -14.74 -0.95
CA GLU A 389 37.91 -14.91 -2.13
C GLU A 389 37.21 -14.47 -3.42
N ASN A 390 35.93 -14.85 -3.61
CA ASN A 390 35.23 -14.68 -4.89
C ASN A 390 34.24 -13.51 -4.92
N GLY A 391 33.91 -12.93 -3.76
CA GLY A 391 32.95 -11.84 -3.61
C GLY A 391 31.50 -12.24 -3.91
N ARG A 392 30.68 -11.24 -4.25
CA ARG A 392 29.25 -11.41 -4.56
C ARG A 392 29.07 -12.09 -5.93
N THR A 393 28.59 -13.33 -5.93
CA THR A 393 28.22 -14.10 -7.12
C THR A 393 26.72 -14.36 -7.18
N ARG A 394 26.07 -14.03 -8.31
CA ARG A 394 24.60 -14.07 -8.40
C ARG A 394 24.02 -15.35 -9.01
N ARG A 395 24.63 -15.92 -10.06
CA ARG A 395 23.99 -16.99 -10.86
C ARG A 395 24.98 -18.02 -11.41
N PRO A 396 24.97 -19.25 -10.90
CA PRO A 396 24.37 -19.64 -9.60
C PRO A 396 25.14 -19.00 -8.42
N PRO A 397 24.50 -18.82 -7.24
CA PRO A 397 25.24 -18.57 -6.01
C PRO A 397 26.24 -19.70 -5.76
N ARG A 398 27.50 -19.39 -5.45
CA ARG A 398 28.54 -20.42 -5.29
C ARG A 398 28.72 -20.91 -3.85
N ASP A 399 28.30 -20.10 -2.89
CA ASP A 399 28.49 -20.33 -1.46
C ASP A 399 27.22 -19.98 -0.66
N PRO A 400 27.14 -20.42 0.62
CA PRO A 400 26.00 -20.17 1.50
C PRO A 400 25.64 -18.69 1.69
N LEU A 401 26.63 -17.80 1.81
CA LEU A 401 26.39 -16.37 2.01
C LEU A 401 25.76 -15.74 0.76
N ASN A 402 26.26 -16.08 -0.44
CA ASN A 402 25.66 -15.68 -1.71
C ASN A 402 24.24 -16.26 -1.87
N ALA A 403 23.97 -17.48 -1.40
CA ALA A 403 22.62 -18.07 -1.42
C ALA A 403 21.65 -17.29 -0.51
N LEU A 404 22.05 -16.99 0.74
CA LEU A 404 21.26 -16.21 1.69
C LEU A 404 20.94 -14.79 1.16
N LEU A 405 21.96 -14.07 0.67
CA LEU A 405 21.79 -12.74 0.10
C LEU A 405 20.86 -12.76 -1.12
N SER A 406 21.00 -13.77 -1.99
CA SER A 406 20.15 -13.87 -3.18
C SER A 406 18.70 -14.15 -2.80
N PHE A 407 18.46 -15.03 -1.83
CA PHE A 407 17.11 -15.33 -1.35
C PHE A 407 16.46 -14.10 -0.68
N CYS A 408 17.17 -13.40 0.21
CA CYS A 408 16.65 -12.18 0.84
C CYS A 408 16.40 -11.05 -0.16
N TYR A 409 17.24 -10.92 -1.20
CA TYR A 409 16.98 -9.95 -2.28
C TYR A 409 15.75 -10.31 -3.08
N THR A 410 15.47 -11.59 -3.33
CA THR A 410 14.23 -12.00 -3.99
C THR A 410 13.02 -11.63 -3.14
N LEU A 411 13.05 -11.86 -1.83
CA LEU A 411 11.95 -11.50 -0.92
C LEU A 411 11.72 -9.97 -0.88
N LEU A 412 12.80 -9.19 -0.78
CA LEU A 412 12.72 -7.73 -0.78
C LEU A 412 12.15 -7.17 -2.08
N VAL A 413 12.64 -7.67 -3.22
CA VAL A 413 12.13 -7.26 -4.54
C VAL A 413 10.68 -7.68 -4.70
N LYS A 414 10.28 -8.85 -4.20
CA LYS A 414 8.89 -9.30 -4.18
C LYS A 414 7.99 -8.31 -3.44
N ASP A 415 8.30 -7.99 -2.18
CA ASP A 415 7.45 -7.08 -1.40
C ASP A 415 7.36 -5.68 -2.01
N LEU A 416 8.45 -5.16 -2.55
CA LEU A 416 8.45 -3.88 -3.24
C LEU A 416 7.70 -3.93 -4.58
N THR A 417 7.73 -5.06 -5.30
CA THR A 417 6.94 -5.26 -6.51
C THR A 417 5.44 -5.18 -6.18
N VAL A 418 4.99 -5.93 -5.17
CA VAL A 418 3.60 -5.90 -4.70
C VAL A 418 3.19 -4.50 -4.23
N THR A 419 4.05 -3.84 -3.46
CA THR A 419 3.79 -2.49 -2.95
C THR A 419 3.63 -1.48 -4.09
N LEU A 420 4.53 -1.50 -5.08
CA LEU A 420 4.48 -0.60 -6.23
C LEU A 420 3.23 -0.82 -7.09
N MET A 421 2.87 -2.09 -7.33
CA MET A 421 1.66 -2.45 -8.07
C MET A 421 0.40 -1.96 -7.37
N GLY A 422 0.29 -2.19 -6.05
CA GLY A 422 -0.84 -1.72 -5.25
C GLY A 422 -1.00 -0.19 -5.22
N ILE A 423 0.07 0.57 -5.40
CA ILE A 423 0.04 2.04 -5.49
C ILE A 423 -0.38 2.52 -6.90
N GLY A 424 -0.12 1.72 -7.95
CA GLY A 424 -0.47 2.03 -9.34
C GLY A 424 0.71 2.15 -10.31
N PHE A 425 1.95 1.95 -9.84
CA PHE A 425 3.15 1.92 -10.68
C PHE A 425 3.19 0.69 -11.59
N ASP A 426 3.87 0.81 -12.72
CA ASP A 426 4.42 -0.35 -13.42
C ASP A 426 5.78 -0.74 -12.80
N PRO A 427 5.88 -1.86 -12.07
CA PRO A 427 7.13 -2.22 -11.39
C PRO A 427 8.28 -2.58 -12.35
N TYR A 428 8.01 -2.83 -13.63
CA TYR A 428 9.01 -3.19 -14.63
C TYR A 428 9.66 -1.99 -15.32
N TYR A 429 9.13 -0.79 -15.12
CA TYR A 429 9.70 0.45 -15.65
C TYR A 429 10.50 1.22 -14.58
N GLY A 430 11.81 0.99 -14.53
CA GLY A 430 12.71 1.61 -13.54
C GLY A 430 13.16 3.03 -13.90
N MET A 431 13.60 3.77 -12.88
CA MET A 431 14.22 5.10 -12.99
C MET A 431 15.74 5.01 -13.18
N PHE A 432 16.36 3.92 -12.73
CA PHE A 432 17.81 3.71 -12.84
C PHE A 432 18.12 2.42 -13.59
N HIS A 433 17.55 1.30 -13.15
CA HIS A 433 17.72 0.03 -13.85
C HIS A 433 16.95 0.01 -15.16
N LYS A 434 17.66 -0.22 -16.27
CA LYS A 434 17.00 -0.42 -17.56
C LYS A 434 16.04 -1.63 -17.54
N PRO A 435 14.86 -1.53 -18.16
CA PRO A 435 13.97 -2.66 -18.33
C PRO A 435 14.71 -3.84 -18.99
N ARG A 436 14.56 -5.03 -18.40
CA ARG A 436 14.98 -6.30 -18.97
C ARG A 436 13.83 -7.29 -18.82
N PHE A 437 13.70 -8.21 -19.76
CA PHE A 437 12.60 -9.18 -19.76
C PHE A 437 12.46 -9.88 -18.40
N GLY A 438 11.27 -9.78 -17.80
CA GLY A 438 10.93 -10.43 -16.53
C GLY A 438 11.60 -9.84 -15.27
N ARG A 439 12.22 -8.66 -15.33
CA ARG A 439 12.91 -8.05 -14.18
C ARG A 439 12.19 -6.77 -13.72
N PRO A 440 11.60 -6.73 -12.50
CA PRO A 440 10.87 -5.56 -11.99
C PRO A 440 11.85 -4.43 -11.63
N ALA A 441 12.21 -3.62 -12.63
CA ALA A 441 13.29 -2.64 -12.55
C ALA A 441 13.05 -1.56 -11.49
N LEU A 442 11.82 -1.04 -11.37
CA LEU A 442 11.49 -0.04 -10.36
C LEU A 442 11.58 -0.60 -8.94
N ALA A 443 11.11 -1.83 -8.74
CA ALA A 443 11.23 -2.51 -7.45
C ALA A 443 12.71 -2.70 -7.06
N LEU A 444 13.59 -2.93 -8.05
CA LEU A 444 15.02 -3.07 -7.82
C LEU A 444 15.72 -1.76 -7.48
N ASP A 445 15.28 -0.66 -8.11
CA ASP A 445 15.73 0.70 -7.83
C ASP A 445 15.39 1.06 -6.39
N LEU A 446 14.12 0.93 -6.01
CA LEU A 446 13.66 1.21 -4.66
C LEU A 446 14.31 0.26 -3.63
N ALA A 447 14.55 -1.00 -3.99
CA ALA A 447 15.24 -1.95 -3.13
C ALA A 447 16.67 -1.53 -2.77
N GLU A 448 17.34 -0.69 -3.58
CA GLU A 448 18.70 -0.24 -3.28
C GLU A 448 18.81 0.43 -1.91
N GLU A 449 17.78 1.17 -1.50
CA GLU A 449 17.74 1.84 -0.19
C GLU A 449 17.58 0.85 0.97
N PHE A 450 16.87 -0.26 0.71
CA PHE A 450 16.49 -1.23 1.72
C PHE A 450 17.38 -2.48 1.77
N ARG A 451 18.29 -2.69 0.81
CA ARG A 451 19.19 -3.86 0.81
C ARG A 451 19.98 -3.99 2.11
N SER A 452 20.65 -2.91 2.54
CA SER A 452 21.39 -2.91 3.81
C SER A 452 20.49 -2.87 5.04
N LEU A 453 19.32 -2.24 4.92
CA LEU A 453 18.39 -2.07 6.04
C LEU A 453 17.58 -3.32 6.35
N VAL A 454 17.28 -4.15 5.35
CA VAL A 454 16.41 -5.32 5.49
C VAL A 454 17.20 -6.58 5.13
N ALA A 455 17.51 -6.77 3.85
CA ALA A 455 18.01 -8.05 3.36
C ALA A 455 19.37 -8.44 3.96
N GLU A 456 20.38 -7.58 3.87
CA GLU A 456 21.72 -7.84 4.40
C GLU A 456 21.71 -7.91 5.93
N SER A 457 20.88 -7.10 6.59
CA SER A 457 20.68 -7.18 8.04
C SER A 457 20.10 -8.53 8.48
N VAL A 458 19.14 -9.07 7.74
CA VAL A 458 18.56 -10.42 7.99
C VAL A 458 19.63 -11.48 7.81
N VAL A 459 20.45 -11.41 6.75
CA VAL A 459 21.55 -12.35 6.53
C VAL A 459 22.55 -12.33 7.67
N LEU A 460 22.98 -11.14 8.12
CA LEU A 460 23.88 -11.03 9.27
C LEU A 460 23.25 -11.61 10.54
N GLN A 461 21.96 -11.36 10.77
CA GLN A 461 21.25 -11.87 11.94
C GLN A 461 21.22 -13.40 11.96
N VAL A 462 20.79 -14.05 10.86
CA VAL A 462 20.66 -15.51 10.84
C VAL A 462 22.02 -16.22 10.96
N LEU A 463 23.08 -15.62 10.41
CA LEU A 463 24.45 -16.12 10.57
C LEU A 463 24.97 -15.93 11.99
N ASN A 464 24.89 -14.71 12.52
CA ASN A 464 25.49 -14.35 13.81
C ASN A 464 24.77 -14.98 15.01
N ASN A 465 23.46 -15.23 14.89
CA ASN A 465 22.67 -15.93 15.89
C ASN A 465 22.72 -17.45 15.75
N GLY A 466 23.35 -17.98 14.69
CA GLY A 466 23.37 -19.41 14.40
C GLY A 466 21.99 -20.01 14.09
N GLU A 467 21.08 -19.20 13.55
CA GLU A 467 19.74 -19.65 13.11
C GLU A 467 19.81 -20.52 11.84
N VAL A 468 20.94 -20.44 11.12
CA VAL A 468 21.27 -21.31 9.99
C VAL A 468 22.65 -21.95 10.20
N GLY A 469 22.85 -23.16 9.67
CA GLY A 469 24.12 -23.88 9.69
C GLY A 469 24.36 -24.68 8.40
N PRO A 470 25.44 -25.47 8.32
CA PRO A 470 25.85 -26.15 7.08
C PRO A 470 24.77 -27.08 6.49
N HIS A 471 23.99 -27.75 7.35
CA HIS A 471 22.89 -28.64 6.96
C HIS A 471 21.71 -27.94 6.27
N ASP A 472 21.63 -26.60 6.37
CA ASP A 472 20.61 -25.80 5.71
C ASP A 472 20.95 -25.46 4.24
N PHE A 473 22.11 -25.93 3.77
CA PHE A 473 22.61 -25.68 2.44
C PHE A 473 22.93 -26.98 1.71
N GLN A 474 22.72 -26.95 0.41
CA GLN A 474 23.09 -28.04 -0.47
C GLN A 474 23.87 -27.49 -1.65
N SER A 475 25.09 -27.99 -1.83
CA SER A 475 25.93 -27.67 -2.97
C SER A 475 25.75 -28.73 -4.06
N ARG A 476 25.35 -28.33 -5.26
CA ARG A 476 25.22 -29.18 -6.46
C ARG A 476 25.67 -28.44 -7.71
N ALA A 477 26.41 -29.12 -8.58
CA ALA A 477 26.81 -28.63 -9.90
C ALA A 477 27.44 -27.21 -9.89
N GLY A 478 28.25 -26.90 -8.87
CA GLY A 478 28.90 -25.60 -8.71
C GLY A 478 27.98 -24.47 -8.20
N GLY A 479 26.75 -24.78 -7.80
CA GLY A 479 25.82 -23.87 -7.13
C GLY A 479 25.48 -24.30 -5.71
N CYS A 480 25.21 -23.32 -4.84
CA CYS A 480 24.73 -23.50 -3.47
C CYS A 480 23.25 -23.10 -3.38
N MET A 481 22.42 -23.97 -2.80
CA MET A 481 20.97 -23.78 -2.63
C MET A 481 20.59 -23.90 -1.16
N LEU A 482 19.54 -23.17 -0.76
CA LEU A 482 18.93 -23.30 0.58
C LEU A 482 17.99 -24.50 0.63
N GLU A 483 18.19 -25.34 1.63
CA GLU A 483 17.28 -26.44 1.96
C GLU A 483 15.98 -25.92 2.61
N ALA A 484 15.00 -26.81 2.79
CA ALA A 484 13.70 -26.45 3.34
C ALA A 484 13.78 -25.83 4.76
N SER A 485 14.65 -26.37 5.64
CA SER A 485 14.88 -25.85 6.98
C SER A 485 15.47 -24.44 6.94
N GLY A 486 16.52 -24.23 6.14
CA GLY A 486 17.15 -22.93 5.91
C GLY A 486 16.19 -21.89 5.39
N ARG A 487 15.40 -22.22 4.36
CA ARG A 487 14.37 -21.32 3.82
C ARG A 487 13.36 -20.89 4.90
N LYS A 488 12.88 -21.83 5.72
CA LYS A 488 11.93 -21.53 6.81
C LYS A 488 12.55 -20.61 7.87
N ALA A 489 13.81 -20.83 8.24
CA ALA A 489 14.53 -19.98 9.19
C ALA A 489 14.69 -18.55 8.65
N VAL A 490 15.13 -18.41 7.40
CA VAL A 490 15.33 -17.11 6.75
C VAL A 490 14.00 -16.37 6.54
N LEU A 491 12.94 -17.05 6.11
CA LEU A 491 11.60 -16.44 5.97
C LEU A 491 11.11 -15.88 7.30
N ARG A 492 11.27 -16.62 8.40
CA ARG A 492 10.91 -16.14 9.74
C ARG A 492 11.73 -14.92 10.14
N ALA A 493 13.04 -14.93 9.91
CA ALA A 493 13.91 -13.79 10.22
C ALA A 493 13.57 -12.56 9.38
N TYR A 494 13.24 -12.76 8.11
CA TYR A 494 12.84 -11.71 7.18
C TYR A 494 11.52 -11.05 7.60
N GLU A 495 10.48 -11.83 7.91
CA GLU A 495 9.20 -11.27 8.39
C GLU A 495 9.36 -10.54 9.72
N ARG A 496 10.14 -11.10 10.68
CA ARG A 496 10.47 -10.38 11.92
C ARG A 496 11.17 -9.04 11.66
N ARG A 497 12.00 -8.95 10.62
CA ARG A 497 12.65 -7.69 10.24
C ARG A 497 11.65 -6.71 9.64
N LEU A 498 10.69 -7.16 8.83
CA LEU A 498 9.66 -6.28 8.26
C LEU A 498 8.72 -5.70 9.32
N ASP A 499 8.42 -6.50 10.36
CA ASP A 499 7.56 -6.09 11.48
C ASP A 499 8.30 -5.21 12.51
N GLN A 500 9.63 -5.12 12.43
CA GLN A 500 10.40 -4.29 13.34
C GLN A 500 10.09 -2.80 13.12
N GLU A 501 9.63 -2.14 14.19
CA GLU A 501 9.45 -0.68 14.20
C GLU A 501 10.78 0.06 14.31
N ILE A 502 10.92 1.10 13.49
CA ILE A 502 12.00 2.08 13.56
C ILE A 502 11.44 3.49 13.68
N THR A 503 12.18 4.39 14.34
CA THR A 503 11.89 5.82 14.26
C THR A 503 12.26 6.32 12.88
N HIS A 504 11.27 6.78 12.11
CA HIS A 504 11.48 7.25 10.74
C HIS A 504 12.43 8.46 10.75
N PRO A 505 13.57 8.41 10.03
CA PRO A 505 14.64 9.39 10.14
C PRO A 505 14.24 10.80 9.67
N GLN A 506 13.20 10.89 8.83
CA GLN A 506 12.71 12.17 8.31
C GLN A 506 11.47 12.70 9.05
N PHE A 507 10.71 11.82 9.71
CA PHE A 507 9.37 12.11 10.22
C PHE A 507 9.26 11.97 11.74
N GLY A 508 10.19 11.26 12.39
CA GLY A 508 10.30 11.17 13.84
C GLY A 508 9.30 10.24 14.54
N TYR A 509 8.26 9.75 13.85
CA TYR A 509 7.36 8.72 14.39
C TYR A 509 7.89 7.31 14.18
N LYS A 510 7.33 6.32 14.88
CA LYS A 510 7.67 4.90 14.70
C LYS A 510 6.85 4.28 13.58
N ALA A 511 7.49 3.49 12.72
CA ALA A 511 6.82 2.70 11.71
C ALA A 511 7.59 1.39 11.46
N SER A 512 6.86 0.32 11.14
CA SER A 512 7.45 -0.95 10.70
C SER A 512 8.17 -0.77 9.36
N TYR A 513 9.19 -1.59 9.08
CA TYR A 513 9.86 -1.55 7.78
C TYR A 513 8.90 -1.75 6.60
N ARG A 514 7.84 -2.55 6.78
CA ARG A 514 6.77 -2.71 5.79
C ARG A 514 6.12 -1.36 5.46
N ARG A 515 5.73 -0.61 6.50
CA ARG A 515 5.14 0.72 6.34
C ARG A 515 6.13 1.73 5.77
N VAL A 516 7.40 1.67 6.16
CA VAL A 516 8.44 2.55 5.60
C VAL A 516 8.62 2.32 4.10
N MET A 517 8.58 1.07 3.62
CA MET A 517 8.65 0.78 2.19
C MET A 517 7.45 1.31 1.42
N ASP A 518 6.23 1.15 1.96
CA ASP A 518 5.02 1.74 1.38
C ASP A 518 5.07 3.27 1.33
N ILE A 519 5.47 3.93 2.43
CA ILE A 519 5.68 5.38 2.46
C ILE A 519 6.69 5.81 1.41
N GLN A 520 7.82 5.10 1.30
CA GLN A 520 8.87 5.47 0.35
C GLN A 520 8.40 5.32 -1.11
N ALA A 521 7.61 4.28 -1.43
CA ALA A 521 6.98 4.13 -2.72
C ALA A 521 5.97 5.25 -3.02
N ARG A 522 5.20 5.69 -2.02
CA ARG A 522 4.27 6.84 -2.14
C ARG A 522 4.99 8.16 -2.31
N VAL A 523 6.11 8.38 -1.60
CA VAL A 523 6.98 9.56 -1.78
C VAL A 523 7.53 9.59 -3.21
N LEU A 524 7.91 8.45 -3.78
CA LEU A 524 8.28 8.37 -5.20
C LEU A 524 7.09 8.73 -6.11
N GLY A 525 5.89 8.24 -5.81
CA GLY A 525 4.67 8.57 -6.55
C GLY A 525 4.34 10.06 -6.52
N ALA A 526 4.50 10.70 -5.36
CA ALA A 526 4.31 12.14 -5.20
C ALA A 526 5.31 12.95 -6.05
N VAL A 527 6.55 12.50 -6.20
CA VAL A 527 7.51 13.14 -7.12
C VAL A 527 7.09 12.97 -8.58
N MET A 528 6.59 11.79 -8.97
CA MET A 528 6.11 11.55 -10.34
C MET A 528 4.92 12.41 -10.70
N LEU A 529 3.99 12.58 -9.75
CA LEU A 529 2.79 13.38 -9.92
C LEU A 529 3.03 14.90 -9.73
N GLY A 530 4.28 15.33 -9.52
CA GLY A 530 4.63 16.74 -9.32
C GLY A 530 4.21 17.31 -7.95
N GLU A 531 3.75 16.46 -7.03
CA GLU A 531 3.42 16.88 -5.67
C GLU A 531 4.65 17.18 -4.82
N LEU A 532 5.82 16.65 -5.17
CA LEU A 532 7.10 16.92 -4.53
C LEU A 532 8.16 17.33 -5.56
N ASP A 533 8.93 18.37 -5.25
CA ASP A 533 10.01 18.86 -6.13
C ASP A 533 11.17 17.87 -6.27
N GLY A 534 11.31 16.93 -5.33
CA GLY A 534 12.43 16.01 -5.33
C GLY A 534 12.24 14.82 -4.40
N TYR A 535 12.87 13.72 -4.79
CA TYR A 535 12.89 12.48 -4.01
C TYR A 535 13.81 12.59 -2.80
N THR A 536 13.46 11.95 -1.69
CA THR A 536 14.37 11.86 -0.54
C THR A 536 14.50 10.40 -0.13
N ALA A 537 15.71 9.84 -0.28
CA ALA A 537 15.97 8.45 0.04
C ALA A 537 15.89 8.16 1.55
N MET A 538 15.43 6.96 1.88
CA MET A 538 15.41 6.39 3.22
C MET A 538 16.84 6.07 3.67
N VAL A 539 17.30 6.74 4.73
CA VAL A 539 18.64 6.53 5.30
C VAL A 539 18.61 6.42 6.82
N THR A 540 19.32 5.45 7.38
CA THR A 540 19.47 5.31 8.84
C THR A 540 20.82 5.86 9.31
N ARG A 541 20.85 6.36 10.55
CA ARG A 541 22.02 7.07 11.11
C ARG A 541 22.93 6.17 11.93
#